data_AF-A0A2M6ZCY7-F1
#
_entry.id   AF-A0A2M6ZCY7-F1
#
_cell.length_a   1.000
_cell.length_b   1.000
_cell.length_c   1.000
_cell.angle_alpha   90.00
_cell.angle_beta   90.00
_cell.angle_gamma   90.00
#
_symmetry.space_group_name_H-M   'P 1'
#
loop_
_entity.id
_entity.type
_entity.pdbx_description
1 polymer ?
#
loop_
_entity_poly.entity_id
_entity_poly.type
_entity_poly.pdbx_seq_one_letter_code
_entity_poly.pdbx_strand_id
1 'polypeptide(L)'
;MEAVVERGNLHAALKQVVRNGGGPGIDGMTVKELPEYLKEEWPRIRRQLLNEEYTPQHVKRVEIPKPGGGMRQLGIPTVVDRFIQQAVMQELQREWDRSFSTASYGFRPKKSAHQAVMQSQQYLKQGYRWIVDIDLEKFFDRVNHDKLMSKVRERVADDRAIKLILGFLKSGIKEHDHIVETIEGTPQGGPLSPLLANLMLDQLDKELERRGHRFVRYADDLNIYVRRRRAGKRVLKSVGNYLSSRMKLRVNEAKSGVDLPWRCEFLGFSFIAKLKRRISEKSIKR
;
A
#
# COMPACT_ATOMS: atom_id res chain seq x y z
N MET A 1 -5.95 19.65 -9.81
CA MET A 1 -5.71 18.76 -10.99
C MET A 1 -4.58 19.31 -11.84
N GLU A 2 -4.44 20.63 -11.89
CA GLU A 2 -3.45 21.40 -12.62
C GLU A 2 -2.02 20.95 -12.28
N ALA A 3 -1.71 20.77 -10.99
CA ALA A 3 -0.41 20.25 -10.54
C ALA A 3 -0.18 18.80 -11.01
N VAL A 4 -1.22 17.96 -11.05
CA VAL A 4 -1.12 16.58 -11.53
C VAL A 4 -0.74 16.55 -13.02
N VAL A 5 -1.35 17.43 -13.82
CA VAL A 5 -1.10 17.52 -15.28
C VAL A 5 0.00 18.54 -15.64
N GLU A 6 0.80 18.96 -14.67
CA GLU A 6 1.94 19.86 -14.88
C GLU A 6 3.09 19.11 -15.59
N ARG A 7 3.77 19.79 -16.51
CA ARG A 7 4.74 19.18 -17.42
C ARG A 7 5.90 18.51 -16.67
N GLY A 8 6.45 19.14 -15.65
CA GLY A 8 7.49 18.57 -14.79
C GLY A 8 7.03 17.30 -14.08
N ASN A 9 5.83 17.33 -13.45
CA ASN A 9 5.25 16.17 -12.79
C ASN A 9 5.02 14.99 -13.75
N LEU A 10 4.49 15.27 -14.95
CA LEU A 10 4.25 14.27 -15.98
C LEU A 10 5.55 13.64 -16.50
N HIS A 11 6.60 14.42 -16.74
CA HIS A 11 7.90 13.85 -17.12
C HIS A 11 8.46 12.92 -16.04
N ALA A 12 8.32 13.28 -14.76
CA ALA A 12 8.71 12.43 -13.65
C ALA A 12 7.88 11.13 -13.60
N ALA A 13 6.56 11.24 -13.84
CA ALA A 13 5.67 10.09 -13.89
C ALA A 13 6.05 9.12 -15.02
N LEU A 14 6.28 9.64 -16.23
CA LEU A 14 6.70 8.86 -17.39
C LEU A 14 7.99 8.09 -17.10
N LYS A 15 9.01 8.80 -16.60
CA LYS A 15 10.30 8.19 -16.25
C LYS A 15 10.13 7.09 -15.21
N GLN A 16 9.27 7.30 -14.21
CA GLN A 16 9.02 6.30 -13.18
C GLN A 16 8.32 5.06 -13.72
N VAL A 17 7.29 5.23 -14.56
CA VAL A 17 6.54 4.09 -15.16
C VAL A 17 7.46 3.27 -16.06
N VAL A 18 8.25 3.93 -16.92
CA VAL A 18 9.22 3.25 -17.78
C VAL A 18 10.26 2.49 -16.95
N ARG A 19 10.78 3.11 -15.88
CA ARG A 19 11.73 2.48 -14.96
C ARG A 19 11.14 1.26 -14.23
N ASN A 20 9.89 1.34 -13.80
CA ASN A 20 9.20 0.24 -13.11
C ASN A 20 8.93 -0.95 -14.04
N GLY A 21 8.78 -0.70 -15.34
CA GLY A 21 8.46 -1.72 -16.32
C GLY A 21 7.07 -2.34 -16.07
N GLY A 22 7.04 -3.66 -16.01
CA GLY A 22 5.80 -4.44 -15.83
C GLY A 22 5.06 -4.72 -17.13
N GLY A 23 4.21 -5.75 -17.09
CA GLY A 23 3.45 -6.21 -18.24
C GLY A 23 2.42 -5.18 -18.75
N PRO A 24 1.91 -5.38 -19.98
CA PRO A 24 0.84 -4.57 -20.53
C PRO A 24 -0.48 -4.78 -19.79
N GLY A 25 -1.38 -3.80 -19.89
CA GLY A 25 -2.75 -3.90 -19.38
C GLY A 25 -3.64 -4.71 -20.32
N ILE A 26 -4.96 -4.43 -20.27
CA ILE A 26 -5.95 -5.09 -21.14
C ILE A 26 -5.83 -4.69 -22.61
N ASP A 27 -5.19 -3.56 -22.88
CA ASP A 27 -4.97 -2.93 -24.20
C ASP A 27 -3.73 -3.45 -24.92
N GLY A 28 -2.89 -4.26 -24.25
CA GLY A 28 -1.69 -4.84 -24.84
C GLY A 28 -0.51 -3.88 -24.98
N MET A 29 -0.71 -2.56 -24.80
CA MET A 29 0.36 -1.57 -24.92
C MET A 29 1.43 -1.77 -23.84
N THR A 30 2.69 -1.74 -24.24
CA THR A 30 3.85 -1.89 -23.36
C THR A 30 4.39 -0.54 -22.89
N VAL A 31 5.23 -0.56 -21.84
CA VAL A 31 5.90 0.66 -21.34
C VAL A 31 6.82 1.33 -22.35
N LYS A 32 7.28 0.61 -23.37
CA LYS A 32 8.18 1.13 -24.40
C LYS A 32 7.44 1.99 -25.41
N GLU A 33 6.16 1.70 -25.64
CA GLU A 33 5.31 2.40 -26.61
C GLU A 33 4.68 3.68 -26.02
N LEU A 34 4.56 3.74 -24.68
CA LEU A 34 3.95 4.86 -23.96
C LEU A 34 4.50 6.25 -24.34
N PRO A 35 5.82 6.49 -24.49
CA PRO A 35 6.31 7.82 -24.83
C PRO A 35 5.80 8.33 -26.18
N GLU A 36 5.73 7.46 -27.19
CA GLU A 36 5.25 7.85 -28.53
C GLU A 36 3.74 8.07 -28.52
N TYR A 37 3.00 7.15 -27.88
CA TYR A 37 1.56 7.27 -27.70
C TYR A 37 1.18 8.60 -27.02
N LEU A 38 1.91 9.00 -25.98
CA LEU A 38 1.64 10.26 -25.28
C LEU A 38 1.95 11.50 -26.13
N LYS A 39 2.84 11.46 -27.12
CA LYS A 39 3.06 12.63 -27.99
C LYS A 39 1.81 12.98 -28.79
N GLU A 40 1.10 11.96 -29.26
CA GLU A 40 -0.09 12.10 -30.08
C GLU A 40 -1.35 12.32 -29.23
N GLU A 41 -1.54 11.47 -28.21
CA GLU A 41 -2.81 11.38 -27.48
C GLU A 41 -2.90 12.27 -26.23
N TRP A 42 -1.77 12.79 -25.72
CA TRP A 42 -1.78 13.55 -24.47
C TRP A 42 -2.67 14.80 -24.48
N PRO A 43 -2.74 15.63 -25.56
CA PRO A 43 -3.66 16.77 -25.58
C PRO A 43 -5.11 16.37 -25.32
N ARG A 44 -5.55 15.23 -25.88
CA ARG A 44 -6.89 14.67 -25.67
C ARG A 44 -7.06 14.18 -24.24
N ILE A 45 -6.12 13.37 -23.74
CA ILE A 45 -6.17 12.80 -22.37
C ILE A 45 -6.17 13.92 -21.32
N ARG A 46 -5.31 14.93 -21.48
CA ARG A 46 -5.23 16.08 -20.58
C ARG A 46 -6.55 16.83 -20.49
N ARG A 47 -7.20 17.09 -21.63
CA ARG A 47 -8.53 17.73 -21.67
C ARG A 47 -9.56 16.88 -20.93
N GLN A 48 -9.57 15.56 -21.17
CA GLN A 48 -10.49 14.65 -20.47
C GLN A 48 -10.26 14.63 -18.96
N LEU A 49 -9.02 14.69 -18.49
CA LEU A 49 -8.70 14.76 -17.06
C LEU A 49 -9.16 16.08 -16.43
N LEU A 50 -8.98 17.20 -17.13
CA LEU A 50 -9.36 18.53 -16.63
C LEU A 50 -10.88 18.76 -16.62
N ASN A 51 -11.60 18.11 -17.54
CA ASN A 51 -13.05 18.20 -17.71
C ASN A 51 -13.83 17.06 -17.04
N GLU A 52 -13.15 16.16 -16.31
CA GLU A 52 -13.76 14.99 -15.66
C GLU A 52 -14.43 13.96 -16.60
N GLU A 53 -13.95 13.88 -17.84
CA GLU A 53 -14.41 12.97 -18.89
C GLU A 53 -13.54 11.70 -19.00
N TYR A 54 -12.40 11.66 -18.29
CA TYR A 54 -11.51 10.50 -18.32
C TYR A 54 -12.07 9.35 -17.48
N THR A 55 -12.29 8.20 -18.12
CA THR A 55 -12.70 6.95 -17.47
C THR A 55 -11.54 5.96 -17.50
N PRO A 56 -11.00 5.54 -16.33
CA PRO A 56 -9.96 4.53 -16.26
C PRO A 56 -10.40 3.20 -16.91
N GLN A 57 -9.44 2.49 -17.51
CA GLN A 57 -9.70 1.19 -18.10
C GLN A 57 -9.75 0.09 -17.03
N HIS A 58 -10.43 -1.02 -17.34
CA HIS A 58 -10.42 -2.21 -16.49
C HIS A 58 -9.00 -2.74 -16.29
N VAL A 59 -8.70 -3.23 -15.09
CA VAL A 59 -7.38 -3.80 -14.82
C VAL A 59 -7.32 -5.25 -15.28
N LYS A 60 -6.17 -5.67 -15.82
CA LYS A 60 -5.95 -7.06 -16.25
C LYS A 60 -5.67 -7.95 -15.04
N ARG A 61 -6.44 -9.03 -14.87
CA ARG A 61 -6.14 -10.07 -13.87
C ARG A 61 -4.84 -10.80 -14.24
N VAL A 62 -3.91 -10.90 -13.30
CA VAL A 62 -2.74 -11.77 -13.41
C VAL A 62 -2.52 -12.52 -12.10
N GLU A 63 -2.31 -13.83 -12.19
CA GLU A 63 -1.97 -14.64 -11.02
C GLU A 63 -0.46 -14.84 -10.92
N ILE A 64 0.11 -14.59 -9.74
CA ILE A 64 1.51 -14.88 -9.46
C ILE A 64 1.65 -15.79 -8.23
N PRO A 65 2.59 -16.74 -8.23
CA PRO A 65 2.81 -17.61 -7.09
C PRO A 65 3.31 -16.82 -5.88
N LYS A 66 2.75 -17.11 -4.70
CA LYS A 66 3.26 -16.60 -3.42
C LYS A 66 4.42 -17.47 -2.95
N PRO A 67 5.47 -16.90 -2.35
CA PRO A 67 6.62 -17.69 -1.89
C PRO A 67 6.36 -18.59 -0.67
N GLY A 68 5.15 -18.60 -0.12
CA GLY A 68 4.72 -19.52 0.94
C GLY A 68 3.58 -20.45 0.50
N GLY A 69 3.36 -20.60 -0.80
CA GLY A 69 2.24 -21.34 -1.37
C GLY A 69 0.99 -20.46 -1.62
N GLY A 70 0.17 -20.91 -2.58
CA GLY A 70 -1.01 -20.20 -3.06
C GLY A 70 -0.70 -19.11 -4.11
N MET A 71 -1.75 -18.53 -4.68
CA MET A 71 -1.65 -17.48 -5.70
C MET A 71 -1.93 -16.10 -5.10
N ARG A 72 -1.29 -15.07 -5.66
CA ARG A 72 -1.62 -13.66 -5.49
C ARG A 72 -2.24 -13.18 -6.78
N GLN A 73 -3.45 -12.66 -6.68
CA GLN A 73 -4.12 -12.03 -7.80
C GLN A 73 -3.74 -10.55 -7.84
N LEU A 74 -3.15 -10.16 -8.97
CA LEU A 74 -2.80 -8.79 -9.29
C LEU A 74 -3.82 -8.21 -10.27
N GLY A 75 -4.02 -6.90 -10.17
CA GLY A 75 -4.76 -6.11 -11.14
C GLY A 75 -3.78 -5.15 -11.81
N ILE A 76 -3.41 -5.43 -13.06
CA ILE A 76 -2.45 -4.62 -13.82
C ILE A 76 -3.23 -3.58 -14.65
N PRO A 77 -3.14 -2.27 -14.32
CA PRO A 77 -3.75 -1.23 -15.14
C PRO A 77 -3.06 -1.11 -16.50
N THR A 78 -3.74 -0.48 -17.46
CA THR A 78 -3.10 -0.02 -18.70
C THR A 78 -1.91 0.88 -18.41
N VAL A 79 -0.97 0.98 -19.33
CA VAL A 79 0.22 1.80 -19.08
C VAL A 79 -0.15 3.29 -18.97
N VAL A 80 -1.16 3.74 -19.71
CA VAL A 80 -1.72 5.10 -19.57
C VAL A 80 -2.29 5.30 -18.17
N ASP A 81 -3.09 4.35 -17.65
CA ASP A 81 -3.61 4.45 -16.29
C ASP A 81 -2.50 4.41 -15.25
N ARG A 82 -1.45 3.61 -15.43
CA ARG A 82 -0.27 3.62 -14.54
C ARG A 82 0.42 4.98 -14.56
N PHE A 83 0.55 5.61 -15.73
CA PHE A 83 1.11 6.94 -15.88
C PHE A 83 0.29 8.00 -15.16
N ILE A 84 -1.04 7.99 -15.32
CA ILE A 84 -1.92 8.96 -14.64
C ILE A 84 -1.93 8.70 -13.13
N GLN A 85 -2.04 7.44 -12.69
CA GLN A 85 -1.96 7.07 -11.27
C GLN A 85 -0.63 7.52 -10.65
N GLN A 86 0.48 7.37 -11.37
CA GLN A 86 1.79 7.82 -10.93
C GLN A 86 1.83 9.35 -10.79
N ALA A 87 1.29 10.10 -11.76
CA ALA A 87 1.22 11.56 -11.71
C ALA A 87 0.37 12.06 -10.51
N VAL A 88 -0.78 11.42 -10.26
CA VAL A 88 -1.64 11.69 -9.09
C VAL A 88 -0.89 11.36 -7.80
N MET A 89 -0.27 10.18 -7.74
CA MET A 89 0.46 9.73 -6.55
C MET A 89 1.60 10.68 -6.17
N GLN A 90 2.34 11.23 -7.13
CA GLN A 90 3.45 12.16 -6.85
C GLN A 90 2.99 13.42 -6.11
N GLU A 91 1.89 14.04 -6.57
CA GLU A 91 1.35 15.24 -5.93
C GLU A 91 0.78 14.93 -4.54
N LEU A 92 -0.03 13.87 -4.44
CA LEU A 92 -0.61 13.48 -3.14
C LEU A 92 0.46 13.05 -2.13
N GLN A 93 1.50 12.32 -2.57
CA GLN A 93 2.59 11.90 -1.70
C GLN A 93 3.41 13.09 -1.20
N ARG A 94 3.64 14.10 -2.05
CA ARG A 94 4.35 15.32 -1.66
C ARG A 94 3.66 16.02 -0.49
N GLU A 95 2.34 16.06 -0.50
CA GLU A 95 1.53 16.67 0.56
C GLU A 95 1.41 15.77 1.79
N TRP A 96 1.06 14.49 1.58
CA TRP A 96 0.67 13.60 2.69
C TRP A 96 1.84 13.02 3.47
N ASP A 97 2.99 12.79 2.83
CA ASP A 97 4.05 11.99 3.44
C ASP A 97 4.55 12.57 4.77
N ARG A 98 4.59 13.91 4.89
CA ARG A 98 5.02 14.59 6.12
C ARG A 98 4.08 14.37 7.30
N SER A 99 2.81 14.07 7.04
CA SER A 99 1.79 13.86 8.06
C SER A 99 1.73 12.40 8.55
N PHE A 100 2.31 11.46 7.81
CA PHE A 100 2.30 10.06 8.17
C PHE A 100 3.27 9.77 9.32
N SER A 101 2.85 8.87 10.21
CA SER A 101 3.64 8.44 11.37
C SER A 101 5.10 8.14 11.03
N THR A 102 6.02 8.55 11.89
CA THR A 102 7.45 8.23 11.73
C THR A 102 7.73 6.73 11.78
N ALA A 103 6.83 5.96 12.38
CA ALA A 103 6.88 4.50 12.50
C ALA A 103 6.31 3.75 11.28
N SER A 104 5.79 4.47 10.28
CA SER A 104 5.37 3.91 8.99
C SER A 104 6.49 4.03 7.95
N TYR A 105 6.89 2.91 7.35
CA TYR A 105 8.04 2.81 6.44
C TYR A 105 7.68 2.36 5.02
N GLY A 106 6.61 1.59 4.85
CA GLY A 106 6.29 0.95 3.58
C GLY A 106 5.90 1.96 2.50
N PHE A 107 6.48 1.82 1.31
CA PHE A 107 6.11 2.61 0.11
C PHE A 107 6.21 4.13 0.28
N ARG A 108 7.13 4.60 1.14
CA ARG A 108 7.35 6.02 1.40
C ARG A 108 8.73 6.48 0.91
N PRO A 109 8.86 7.71 0.41
CA PRO A 109 10.12 8.25 -0.04
C PRO A 109 11.12 8.29 1.11
N LYS A 110 12.38 7.93 0.83
CA LYS A 110 13.48 7.91 1.82
C LYS A 110 13.24 6.99 3.03
N LYS A 111 12.23 6.12 2.98
CA LYS A 111 11.96 5.06 3.96
C LYS A 111 12.32 3.69 3.37
N SER A 112 12.84 2.78 4.18
CA SER A 112 13.21 1.43 3.72
C SER A 112 12.88 0.34 4.74
N ALA A 113 12.76 -0.90 4.25
CA ALA A 113 12.61 -2.08 5.10
C ALA A 113 13.77 -2.22 6.09
N HIS A 114 15.00 -1.88 5.69
CA HIS A 114 16.15 -1.88 6.59
C HIS A 114 16.00 -0.89 7.75
N GLN A 115 15.47 0.31 7.50
CA GLN A 115 15.19 1.27 8.58
C GLN A 115 14.10 0.77 9.52
N ALA A 116 13.04 0.15 8.99
CA ALA A 116 12.00 -0.49 9.79
C ALA A 116 12.60 -1.53 10.74
N VAL A 117 13.43 -2.45 10.21
CA VAL A 117 14.09 -3.50 11.00
C VAL A 117 15.10 -2.91 12.01
N MET A 118 15.81 -1.83 11.68
CA MET A 118 16.68 -1.14 12.64
C MET A 118 15.90 -0.53 13.80
N GLN A 119 14.75 0.10 13.52
CA GLN A 119 13.88 0.65 14.56
C GLN A 119 13.32 -0.46 15.47
N SER A 120 12.90 -1.59 14.88
CA SER A 120 12.51 -2.79 15.61
C SER A 120 13.61 -3.24 16.58
N GLN A 121 14.85 -3.32 16.10
CA GLN A 121 16.00 -3.72 16.90
C GLN A 121 16.24 -2.77 18.09
N GLN A 122 16.06 -1.46 17.88
CA GLN A 122 16.20 -0.47 18.95
C GLN A 122 15.15 -0.66 20.06
N TYR A 123 13.88 -0.89 19.71
CA TYR A 123 12.85 -1.17 20.71
C TYR A 123 13.15 -2.44 21.52
N LEU A 124 13.62 -3.50 20.85
CA LEU A 124 14.03 -4.73 21.54
C LEU A 124 15.18 -4.46 22.53
N LYS A 125 16.18 -3.67 22.14
CA LYS A 125 17.30 -3.27 23.01
C LYS A 125 16.86 -2.43 24.22
N GLN A 126 15.80 -1.63 24.08
CA GLN A 126 15.19 -0.87 25.18
C GLN A 126 14.32 -1.72 26.13
N GLY A 127 14.28 -3.05 25.95
CA GLY A 127 13.60 -3.98 26.84
C GLY A 127 12.17 -4.35 26.43
N TYR A 128 11.69 -3.92 25.26
CA TYR A 128 10.39 -4.31 24.72
C TYR A 128 10.48 -5.69 24.05
N ARG A 129 10.78 -6.73 24.84
CA ARG A 129 11.20 -8.07 24.36
C ARG A 129 10.08 -8.99 23.86
N TRP A 130 8.86 -8.50 23.75
CA TRP A 130 7.72 -9.25 23.19
C TRP A 130 7.14 -8.48 22.02
N ILE A 131 6.89 -9.19 20.92
CA ILE A 131 6.34 -8.62 19.69
C ILE A 131 4.89 -9.07 19.57
N VAL A 132 4.00 -8.12 19.33
CA VAL A 132 2.64 -8.36 18.86
C VAL A 132 2.69 -8.19 17.35
N ASP A 133 2.55 -9.30 16.65
CA ASP A 133 2.56 -9.39 15.19
C ASP A 133 1.11 -9.42 14.71
N ILE A 134 0.75 -8.47 13.85
CA ILE A 134 -0.61 -8.30 13.33
C ILE A 134 -0.56 -8.41 11.81
N ASP A 135 -1.13 -9.49 11.30
CA ASP A 135 -1.33 -9.74 9.87
C ASP A 135 -2.79 -9.40 9.51
N LEU A 136 -2.98 -8.60 8.46
CA LEU A 136 -4.31 -8.24 7.96
C LEU A 136 -4.76 -9.21 6.87
N GLU A 137 -5.96 -9.75 7.01
CA GLU A 137 -6.49 -10.74 6.07
C GLU A 137 -6.81 -10.07 4.72
N LYS A 138 -6.06 -10.44 3.67
CA LYS A 138 -6.28 -9.95 2.30
C LYS A 138 -6.48 -8.43 2.24
N PHE A 139 -5.63 -7.67 2.95
CA PHE A 139 -5.82 -6.24 3.18
C PHE A 139 -6.20 -5.46 1.92
N PHE A 140 -5.40 -5.59 0.86
CA PHE A 140 -5.63 -4.90 -0.42
C PHE A 140 -6.95 -5.30 -1.09
N ASP A 141 -7.48 -6.49 -0.84
CA ASP A 141 -8.73 -6.97 -1.43
C ASP A 141 -9.96 -6.54 -0.61
N ARG A 142 -9.78 -6.13 0.66
CA ARG A 142 -10.87 -5.79 1.60
C ARG A 142 -10.97 -4.30 1.94
N VAL A 143 -10.24 -3.44 1.24
CA VAL A 143 -10.28 -1.98 1.51
C VAL A 143 -11.66 -1.43 1.12
N ASN A 144 -12.44 -0.97 2.09
CA ASN A 144 -13.74 -0.37 1.83
C ASN A 144 -13.60 1.00 1.14
N HIS A 145 -14.17 1.16 -0.06
CA HIS A 145 -14.04 2.37 -0.86
C HIS A 145 -14.64 3.60 -0.17
N ASP A 146 -15.80 3.51 0.46
CA ASP A 146 -16.44 4.67 1.10
C ASP A 146 -15.59 5.25 2.23
N LYS A 147 -15.03 4.36 3.08
CA LYS A 147 -14.11 4.78 4.15
C LYS A 147 -12.82 5.38 3.60
N LEU A 148 -12.21 4.74 2.60
CA LEU A 148 -11.00 5.26 1.98
C LEU A 148 -11.27 6.63 1.34
N MET A 149 -12.34 6.76 0.58
CA MET A 149 -12.69 8.02 -0.10
C MET A 149 -13.11 9.11 0.88
N SER A 150 -13.70 8.77 2.03
CA SER A 150 -13.89 9.73 3.13
C SER A 150 -12.54 10.29 3.60
N LYS A 151 -11.50 9.45 3.74
CA LYS A 151 -10.14 9.91 4.09
C LYS A 151 -9.45 10.70 2.98
N VAL A 152 -9.71 10.36 1.71
CA VAL A 152 -9.20 11.14 0.59
C VAL A 152 -9.82 12.54 0.61
N ARG A 153 -11.14 12.66 0.81
CA ARG A 153 -11.85 13.96 0.88
C ARG A 153 -11.43 14.82 2.08
N GLU A 154 -10.96 14.22 3.17
CA GLU A 154 -10.38 14.97 4.29
C GLU A 154 -9.08 15.71 3.91
N ARG A 155 -8.39 15.29 2.82
CA ARG A 155 -7.07 15.82 2.43
C ARG A 155 -7.01 16.40 1.02
N VAL A 156 -7.97 16.10 0.16
CA VAL A 156 -8.02 16.58 -1.22
C VAL A 156 -9.27 17.42 -1.38
N ALA A 157 -9.09 18.67 -1.79
CA ALA A 157 -10.20 19.58 -2.05
C ALA A 157 -10.69 19.53 -3.51
N ASP A 158 -9.87 19.05 -4.45
CA ASP A 158 -10.21 19.02 -5.87
C ASP A 158 -11.08 17.79 -6.22
N ASP A 159 -12.36 18.04 -6.50
CA ASP A 159 -13.35 17.01 -6.83
C ASP A 159 -12.98 16.18 -8.06
N ARG A 160 -12.28 16.76 -9.04
CA ARG A 160 -11.84 16.06 -10.25
C ARG A 160 -10.83 14.97 -9.90
N ALA A 161 -9.91 15.28 -8.97
CA ALA A 161 -8.95 14.31 -8.47
C ALA A 161 -9.64 13.22 -7.62
N ILE A 162 -10.59 13.59 -6.77
CA ILE A 162 -11.38 12.65 -5.97
C ILE A 162 -12.14 11.67 -6.88
N LYS A 163 -12.81 12.17 -7.92
CA LYS A 163 -13.57 11.36 -8.89
C LYS A 163 -12.66 10.42 -9.67
N LEU A 164 -11.48 10.90 -10.09
CA LEU A 164 -10.49 10.09 -10.78
C LEU A 164 -9.95 8.95 -9.91
N ILE A 165 -9.62 9.24 -8.64
CA ILE A 165 -9.18 8.21 -7.68
C ILE A 165 -10.27 7.15 -7.47
N LEU A 166 -11.53 7.59 -7.32
CA LEU A 166 -12.67 6.67 -7.23
C LEU A 166 -12.82 5.84 -8.51
N GLY A 167 -12.62 6.44 -9.67
CA GLY A 167 -12.61 5.74 -10.96
C GLY A 167 -11.57 4.62 -11.01
N PHE A 168 -10.36 4.85 -10.51
CA PHE A 168 -9.32 3.82 -10.43
C PHE A 168 -9.67 2.68 -9.46
N LEU A 169 -10.36 2.98 -8.36
CA LEU A 169 -10.79 1.96 -7.40
C LEU A 169 -11.94 1.10 -7.96
N LYS A 170 -12.81 1.71 -8.77
CA LYS A 170 -14.02 1.08 -9.34
C LYS A 170 -13.85 0.61 -10.79
N SER A 171 -12.64 0.68 -11.36
CA SER A 171 -12.41 0.39 -12.77
C SER A 171 -12.72 -1.06 -13.16
N GLY A 172 -12.96 -1.95 -12.21
CA GLY A 172 -13.25 -3.35 -12.46
C GLY A 172 -12.03 -4.15 -12.93
N ILE A 173 -12.17 -5.47 -12.92
CA ILE A 173 -11.13 -6.41 -13.30
C ILE A 173 -11.60 -7.17 -14.54
N LYS A 174 -10.80 -7.15 -15.62
CA LYS A 174 -11.01 -8.04 -16.76
C LYS A 174 -10.37 -9.39 -16.47
N GLU A 175 -11.21 -10.41 -16.40
CA GLU A 175 -10.83 -11.80 -16.16
C GLU A 175 -11.37 -12.64 -17.33
N HIS A 176 -10.47 -13.11 -18.19
CA HIS A 176 -10.82 -13.71 -19.49
C HIS A 176 -11.74 -12.77 -20.32
N ASP A 177 -12.93 -13.24 -20.68
CA ASP A 177 -13.93 -12.50 -21.46
C ASP A 177 -15.00 -11.80 -20.61
N HIS A 178 -14.83 -11.81 -19.28
CA HIS A 178 -15.77 -11.19 -18.35
C HIS A 178 -15.17 -10.00 -17.60
N ILE A 179 -16.03 -9.04 -17.30
CA ILE A 179 -15.72 -7.90 -16.43
C ILE A 179 -16.30 -8.20 -15.05
N VAL A 180 -15.43 -8.19 -14.05
CA VAL A 180 -15.81 -8.33 -12.64
C VAL A 180 -15.78 -6.96 -11.99
N GLU A 181 -16.92 -6.50 -11.51
CA GLU A 181 -17.01 -5.23 -10.78
C GLU A 181 -16.20 -5.28 -9.47
N THR A 182 -15.56 -4.16 -9.13
CA THR A 182 -14.79 -4.03 -7.89
C THR A 182 -15.61 -3.26 -6.85
N ILE A 183 -16.19 -4.00 -5.90
CA ILE A 183 -17.03 -3.45 -4.82
C ILE A 183 -16.17 -3.02 -3.62
N GLU A 184 -15.06 -3.71 -3.38
CA GLU A 184 -14.06 -3.38 -2.36
C GLU A 184 -12.65 -3.74 -2.83
N GLY A 185 -11.64 -3.20 -2.12
CA GLY A 185 -10.23 -3.40 -2.40
C GLY A 185 -9.59 -2.26 -3.20
N THR A 186 -8.27 -2.33 -3.38
CA THR A 186 -7.51 -1.44 -4.25
C THR A 186 -6.60 -2.30 -5.14
N PRO A 187 -6.49 -2.01 -6.45
CA PRO A 187 -5.77 -2.89 -7.38
C PRO A 187 -4.31 -3.11 -6.97
N GLN A 188 -3.94 -4.37 -6.72
CA GLN A 188 -2.55 -4.74 -6.48
C GLN A 188 -1.79 -4.67 -7.81
N GLY A 189 -1.05 -3.58 -8.05
CA GLY A 189 -0.33 -3.33 -9.30
C GLY A 189 -0.39 -1.88 -9.78
N GLY A 190 -1.36 -1.10 -9.28
CA GLY A 190 -1.45 0.34 -9.53
C GLY A 190 -0.43 1.15 -8.71
N PRO A 191 0.27 2.14 -9.29
CA PRO A 191 1.19 3.00 -8.56
C PRO A 191 0.57 3.76 -7.38
N LEU A 192 -0.72 4.08 -7.47
CA LEU A 192 -1.43 4.86 -6.45
C LEU A 192 -1.87 4.00 -5.24
N SER A 193 -2.13 2.71 -5.45
CA SER A 193 -2.68 1.79 -4.44
C SER A 193 -1.88 1.76 -3.12
N PRO A 194 -0.53 1.72 -3.11
CA PRO A 194 0.23 1.72 -1.86
C PRO A 194 0.11 3.01 -1.05
N LEU A 195 -0.06 4.17 -1.70
CA LEU A 195 -0.26 5.44 -1.01
C LEU A 195 -1.64 5.48 -0.34
N LEU A 196 -2.68 5.00 -1.03
CA LEU A 196 -4.04 4.89 -0.49
C LEU A 196 -4.10 3.91 0.69
N ALA A 197 -3.38 2.79 0.59
CA ALA A 197 -3.20 1.85 1.69
C ALA A 197 -2.60 2.53 2.93
N ASN A 198 -1.56 3.33 2.74
CA ASN A 198 -0.94 4.09 3.83
C ASN A 198 -1.89 5.14 4.41
N LEU A 199 -2.68 5.83 3.59
CA LEU A 199 -3.69 6.78 4.05
C LEU A 199 -4.73 6.09 4.94
N MET A 200 -5.20 4.90 4.55
CA MET A 200 -6.15 4.12 5.34
C MET A 200 -5.54 3.71 6.69
N LEU A 201 -4.29 3.23 6.70
CA LEU A 201 -3.61 2.74 7.90
C LEU A 201 -3.01 3.85 8.78
N ASP A 202 -2.92 5.09 8.31
CA ASP A 202 -2.47 6.24 9.12
C ASP A 202 -3.37 6.49 10.34
N GLN A 203 -4.67 6.19 10.23
CA GLN A 203 -5.59 6.26 11.36
C GLN A 203 -5.24 5.23 12.46
N LEU A 204 -4.73 4.06 12.09
CA LEU A 204 -4.25 3.07 13.04
C LEU A 204 -2.95 3.55 13.70
N ASP A 205 -2.03 4.07 12.90
CA ASP A 205 -0.74 4.58 13.39
C ASP A 205 -0.95 5.66 14.45
N LYS A 206 -1.81 6.65 14.16
CA LYS A 206 -2.17 7.73 15.10
C LYS A 206 -2.79 7.21 16.38
N GLU A 207 -3.63 6.17 16.29
CA GLU A 207 -4.21 5.54 17.48
C GLU A 207 -3.16 4.81 18.33
N LEU A 208 -2.18 4.15 17.69
CA LEU A 208 -1.06 3.52 18.40
C LEU A 208 -0.15 4.56 19.06
N GLU A 209 0.13 5.68 18.38
CA GLU A 209 0.87 6.82 18.92
C GLU A 209 0.15 7.43 20.12
N ARG A 210 -1.16 7.69 20.01
CA ARG A 210 -2.00 8.22 21.09
C ARG A 210 -1.99 7.30 22.32
N ARG A 211 -1.92 5.99 22.12
CA ARG A 211 -1.81 4.98 23.18
C ARG A 211 -0.39 4.80 23.74
N GLY A 212 0.60 5.50 23.18
CA GLY A 212 2.00 5.41 23.59
C GLY A 212 2.68 4.08 23.23
N HIS A 213 2.19 3.39 22.21
CA HIS A 213 2.79 2.13 21.77
C HIS A 213 4.07 2.33 20.97
N ARG A 214 5.01 1.38 21.11
CA ARG A 214 6.20 1.30 20.26
C ARG A 214 5.88 0.34 19.13
N PHE A 215 5.87 0.82 17.89
CA PHE A 215 5.51 -0.01 16.75
C PHE A 215 6.35 0.33 15.52
N VAL A 216 6.32 -0.57 14.57
CA VAL A 216 6.88 -0.41 13.23
C VAL A 216 5.86 -1.00 12.26
N ARG A 217 5.50 -0.23 11.22
CA ARG A 217 4.59 -0.66 10.16
C ARG A 217 5.26 -0.56 8.80
N TYR A 218 5.11 -1.59 7.99
CA TYR A 218 5.52 -1.59 6.59
C TYR A 218 4.37 -2.11 5.74
N ALA A 219 3.67 -1.21 5.05
CA ALA A 219 2.40 -1.50 4.39
C ALA A 219 1.37 -2.04 5.41
N ASP A 220 0.83 -3.23 5.21
CA ASP A 220 -0.09 -3.95 6.10
C ASP A 220 0.60 -4.73 7.22
N ASP A 221 1.91 -4.97 7.11
CA ASP A 221 2.72 -5.70 8.09
C ASP A 221 3.03 -4.80 9.31
N LEU A 222 2.44 -5.11 10.47
CA LEU A 222 2.48 -4.28 11.69
C LEU A 222 3.00 -5.06 12.89
N ASN A 223 4.09 -4.55 13.47
CA ASN A 223 4.66 -5.07 14.70
C ASN A 223 4.60 -4.05 15.84
N ILE A 224 4.05 -4.46 16.99
CA ILE A 224 3.99 -3.65 18.21
C ILE A 224 4.86 -4.30 19.30
N TYR A 225 5.77 -3.52 19.89
CA TYR A 225 6.77 -3.97 20.84
C TYR A 225 6.30 -3.66 22.27
N VAL A 226 6.25 -4.68 23.12
CA VAL A 226 5.81 -4.60 24.51
C VAL A 226 6.79 -5.28 25.46
N ARG A 227 6.76 -4.92 26.74
CA ARG A 227 7.67 -5.48 27.75
C ARG A 227 7.25 -6.85 28.30
N ARG A 228 5.95 -7.16 28.29
CA ARG A 228 5.39 -8.38 28.91
C ARG A 228 4.42 -9.07 27.94
N ARG A 229 4.46 -10.40 27.86
CA ARG A 229 3.52 -11.22 27.04
C ARG A 229 2.06 -10.90 27.34
N ARG A 230 1.69 -10.78 28.62
CA ARG A 230 0.31 -10.44 29.03
C ARG A 230 -0.15 -9.08 28.48
N ALA A 231 0.76 -8.09 28.47
CA ALA A 231 0.47 -6.80 27.84
C ALA A 231 0.28 -6.95 26.34
N GLY A 232 1.12 -7.76 25.68
CA GLY A 232 1.00 -8.05 24.25
C GLY A 232 -0.35 -8.67 23.89
N LYS A 233 -0.82 -9.69 24.63
CA LYS A 233 -2.14 -10.30 24.39
C LYS A 233 -3.28 -9.30 24.50
N ARG A 234 -3.19 -8.39 25.48
CA ARG A 234 -4.17 -7.30 25.67
C ARG A 234 -4.12 -6.29 24.52
N VAL A 235 -2.93 -5.93 24.04
CA VAL A 235 -2.77 -5.04 22.88
C VAL A 235 -3.33 -5.71 21.63
N LEU A 236 -3.00 -6.97 21.35
CA LEU A 236 -3.50 -7.71 20.19
C LEU A 236 -5.04 -7.69 20.13
N LYS A 237 -5.71 -8.03 21.25
CA LYS A 237 -7.18 -7.98 21.33
C LYS A 237 -7.72 -6.57 21.13
N SER A 238 -7.12 -5.57 21.78
CA SER A 238 -7.60 -4.19 21.71
C SER A 238 -7.42 -3.56 20.33
N VAL A 239 -6.29 -3.84 19.67
CA VAL A 239 -6.00 -3.36 18.30
C VAL A 239 -6.86 -4.11 17.29
N GLY A 240 -7.03 -5.43 17.44
CA GLY A 240 -7.94 -6.22 16.61
C GLY A 240 -9.39 -5.68 16.66
N ASN A 241 -9.88 -5.36 17.85
CA ASN A 241 -11.20 -4.73 18.01
C ASN A 241 -11.28 -3.34 17.35
N TYR A 242 -10.21 -2.56 17.39
CA TYR A 242 -10.18 -1.25 16.74
C TYR A 242 -10.21 -1.39 15.21
N LEU A 243 -9.40 -2.30 14.65
CA LEU A 243 -9.37 -2.61 13.23
C LEU A 243 -10.75 -3.04 12.70
N SER A 244 -11.41 -3.97 13.41
CA SER A 244 -12.72 -4.47 12.99
C SER A 244 -13.82 -3.41 13.12
N SER A 245 -13.96 -2.78 14.29
CA SER A 245 -15.05 -1.85 14.56
C SER A 245 -14.89 -0.49 13.87
N ARG A 246 -13.68 0.10 13.90
CA ARG A 246 -13.44 1.45 13.39
C ARG A 246 -12.99 1.45 11.94
N MET A 247 -12.23 0.46 11.50
CA MET A 247 -11.64 0.44 10.15
C MET A 247 -12.32 -0.55 9.20
N LYS A 248 -13.20 -1.44 9.69
CA LYS A 248 -13.80 -2.55 8.91
C LYS A 248 -12.74 -3.48 8.29
N LEU A 249 -11.57 -3.59 8.93
CA LEU A 249 -10.50 -4.50 8.50
C LEU A 249 -10.48 -5.75 9.38
N ARG A 250 -10.13 -6.89 8.79
CA ARG A 250 -10.05 -8.19 9.48
C ARG A 250 -8.60 -8.54 9.78
N VAL A 251 -8.36 -9.01 10.99
CA VAL A 251 -7.07 -9.57 11.41
C VAL A 251 -7.05 -11.05 11.05
N ASN A 252 -5.94 -11.52 10.50
CA ASN A 252 -5.71 -12.93 10.27
C ASN A 252 -5.26 -13.60 11.56
N GLU A 253 -6.21 -14.20 12.28
CA GLU A 253 -5.95 -14.81 13.60
C GLU A 253 -4.94 -15.97 13.54
N ALA A 254 -4.85 -16.68 12.41
CA ALA A 254 -3.91 -17.78 12.24
C ALA A 254 -2.45 -17.31 12.07
N LYS A 255 -2.25 -16.07 11.63
CA LYS A 255 -0.91 -15.48 11.41
C LYS A 255 -0.56 -14.40 12.43
N SER A 256 -1.54 -13.87 13.14
CA SER A 256 -1.33 -12.85 14.16
C SER A 256 -1.06 -13.48 15.52
N GLY A 257 -0.18 -12.87 16.31
CA GLY A 257 0.25 -13.50 17.55
C GLY A 257 1.08 -12.62 18.46
N VAL A 258 1.46 -13.18 19.61
CA VAL A 258 2.38 -12.55 20.57
C VAL A 258 3.50 -13.51 20.87
N ASP A 259 4.68 -13.22 20.35
CA ASP A 259 5.82 -14.10 20.48
C ASP A 259 7.14 -13.34 20.74
N LEU A 260 8.19 -14.11 20.95
CA LEU A 260 9.54 -13.65 21.18
C LEU A 260 10.21 -13.29 19.84
N PRO A 261 11.17 -12.35 19.82
CA PRO A 261 11.74 -11.81 18.59
C PRO A 261 12.41 -12.82 17.64
N TRP A 262 12.84 -13.97 18.15
CA TRP A 262 13.45 -15.05 17.36
C TRP A 262 12.46 -16.00 16.71
N ARG A 263 11.17 -15.90 17.09
CA ARG A 263 10.06 -16.66 16.51
C ARG A 263 9.22 -15.81 15.55
N CYS A 264 9.36 -14.50 15.60
CA CYS A 264 8.75 -13.58 14.64
C CYS A 264 9.65 -13.38 13.43
N GLU A 265 9.04 -13.36 12.25
CA GLU A 265 9.67 -12.96 11.00
C GLU A 265 9.09 -11.61 10.57
N PHE A 266 9.94 -10.64 10.27
CA PHE A 266 9.50 -9.32 9.80
C PHE A 266 10.36 -8.88 8.64
N LEU A 267 9.73 -8.63 7.49
CA LEU A 267 10.39 -8.18 6.26
C LEU A 267 11.58 -9.05 5.83
N GLY A 268 11.48 -10.37 6.05
CA GLY A 268 12.54 -11.34 5.72
C GLY A 268 13.68 -11.43 6.73
N PHE A 269 13.53 -10.79 7.90
CA PHE A 269 14.49 -10.85 9.00
C PHE A 269 13.87 -11.49 10.25
N SER A 270 14.72 -12.11 11.07
CA SER A 270 14.40 -12.45 12.46
C SER A 270 15.53 -12.00 13.38
N PHE A 271 15.29 -12.00 14.69
CA PHE A 271 16.28 -11.58 15.69
C PHE A 271 16.79 -12.77 16.48
N ILE A 272 18.11 -12.94 16.66
CA ILE A 272 18.65 -14.00 17.53
C ILE A 272 18.77 -13.55 19.00
N ALA A 273 19.11 -14.45 19.92
CA ALA A 273 19.15 -14.21 21.38
C ALA A 273 19.96 -12.95 21.81
N LYS A 274 20.98 -12.52 21.03
CA LYS A 274 21.74 -11.27 21.26
C LYS A 274 21.14 -10.03 20.55
N LEU A 275 19.89 -10.12 20.09
CA LEU A 275 19.19 -9.14 19.25
C LEU A 275 19.95 -8.76 17.97
N LYS A 276 20.85 -9.62 17.48
CA LYS A 276 21.44 -9.47 16.15
C LYS A 276 20.40 -9.89 15.10
N ARG A 277 20.42 -9.22 13.95
CA ARG A 277 19.56 -9.51 12.81
C ARG A 277 20.11 -10.74 12.07
N ARG A 278 19.24 -11.64 11.64
CA ARG A 278 19.55 -12.68 10.65
C ARG A 278 18.50 -12.68 9.55
N ILE A 279 18.87 -13.13 8.36
CA ILE A 279 17.90 -13.43 7.30
C ILE A 279 17.01 -14.57 7.81
N SER A 280 15.69 -14.49 7.61
CA SER A 280 14.79 -15.58 8.01
C SER A 280 15.00 -16.82 7.15
N GLU A 281 14.80 -18.00 7.72
CA GLU A 281 14.97 -19.26 6.98
C GLU A 281 14.07 -19.34 5.75
N LYS A 282 12.86 -18.76 5.83
CA LYS A 282 11.96 -18.65 4.67
C LYS A 282 12.49 -17.74 3.56
N SER A 283 13.25 -16.72 3.90
CA SER A 283 13.87 -15.82 2.91
C SER A 283 15.12 -16.42 2.27
N ILE A 284 15.79 -17.37 2.92
CA ILE A 284 16.95 -18.09 2.35
C ILE A 284 16.50 -19.14 1.32
N LYS A 285 15.29 -19.69 1.47
CA LYS A 285 14.71 -20.68 0.55
C LYS A 285 14.05 -20.06 -0.71
N ARG A 286 14.15 -18.73 -0.88
CA ARG A 286 13.62 -17.96 -2.02
C ARG A 286 14.73 -17.69 -3.03
#